data_AF-A0A943J6Z1-F1
#
_entry.id   AF-A0A943J6Z1-F1
#
_cell.length_a   1.000
_cell.length_b   1.000
_cell.length_c   1.000
_cell.angle_alpha   90.00
_cell.angle_beta   90.00
_cell.angle_gamma   90.00
#
_symmetry.space_group_name_H-M   'P 1'
#
loop_
_entity.id
_entity.type
_entity.pdbx_description
1 polymer ?
#
loop_
_entity_poly.entity_id
_entity_poly.type
_entity_poly.pdbx_seq_one_letter_code
_entity_poly.pdbx_strand_id
1 'polypeptide(L)' 'MGTRSDNLPNGLYRDDDGSIGLIICPKCQRENYALNVALGYCTWCGYDANKDYNIHKDKDDESKGHN' A
#
# COMPACT_ATOMS: atom_id res chain seq x y z
N MET A 1 -16.14 -14.01 -5.52
CA MET A 1 -14.98 -13.10 -5.59
C MET A 1 -14.68 -12.67 -4.16
N GLY A 2 -13.49 -12.98 -3.65
CA GLY A 2 -13.15 -12.73 -2.25
C GLY A 2 -12.86 -11.26 -2.01
N THR A 3 -13.65 -10.59 -1.18
CA THR A 3 -13.33 -9.25 -0.69
C THR A 3 -12.97 -9.37 0.78
N ARG A 4 -11.68 -9.66 1.05
CA ARG A 4 -11.11 -9.30 2.35
C ARG A 4 -11.26 -7.78 2.42
N SER A 5 -12.22 -7.30 3.21
CA SER A 5 -12.18 -5.93 3.72
C SER A 5 -10.92 -5.83 4.56
N ASP A 6 -9.79 -5.56 3.91
CA ASP A 6 -8.59 -5.12 4.59
C ASP A 6 -9.03 -3.88 5.38
N ASN A 7 -9.04 -3.98 6.72
CA ASN A 7 -9.43 -2.89 7.60
C ASN A 7 -8.33 -1.81 7.55
N LEU A 8 -8.25 -1.11 6.42
CA LEU A 8 -7.30 -0.03 6.20
C LEU A 8 -7.77 1.22 6.96
N PRO A 9 -6.84 1.99 7.54
CA PRO A 9 -7.17 3.28 8.14
C PRO A 9 -7.82 4.21 7.11
N ASN A 10 -8.61 5.17 7.61
CA ASN A 10 -9.26 6.15 6.74
C ASN A 10 -8.23 6.90 5.88
N GLY A 11 -8.50 6.99 4.57
CA GLY A 11 -7.61 7.60 3.59
C GLY A 11 -6.61 6.65 2.94
N LEU A 12 -6.57 5.37 3.31
CA LEU A 12 -5.84 4.34 2.57
C LEU A 12 -6.80 3.49 1.74
N TYR A 13 -6.33 3.04 0.58
CA TYR A 13 -7.03 2.05 -0.24
C TYR A 13 -6.03 1.08 -0.86
N ARG A 14 -6.49 -0.12 -1.20
CA ARG A 14 -5.71 -1.07 -1.98
C ARG A 14 -6.14 -0.98 -3.43
N ASP A 15 -5.19 -0.82 -4.33
CA ASP A 15 -5.41 -0.81 -5.78
C ASP A 15 -5.48 -2.26 -6.33
N ASP A 16 -5.95 -2.44 -7.56
CA ASP A 16 -6.15 -3.75 -8.18
C ASP A 16 -4.82 -4.51 -8.38
N ASP A 17 -3.71 -3.78 -8.55
CA ASP A 17 -2.36 -4.37 -8.63
C ASP A 17 -1.84 -4.86 -7.27
N GLY A 18 -2.54 -4.50 -6.18
CA GLY A 18 -2.21 -4.82 -4.80
C GLY A 18 -1.42 -3.73 -4.09
N SER A 19 -1.04 -2.65 -4.77
CA SER A 19 -0.38 -1.49 -4.16
C SER A 19 -1.29 -0.74 -3.19
N ILE A 20 -0.70 0.04 -2.29
CA ILE A 20 -1.44 0.82 -1.29
C ILE A 20 -1.42 2.30 -1.69
N GLY A 21 -2.61 2.84 -1.93
CA GLY A 21 -2.82 4.28 -2.10
C GLY A 21 -2.95 5.01 -0.76
N LEU A 22 -2.45 6.25 -0.68
CA LEU A 22 -2.46 7.07 0.54
C LEU A 22 -3.00 8.48 0.30
N ILE A 23 -4.33 8.65 0.41
CA ILE A 23 -5.04 9.94 0.26
C ILE A 23 -4.87 10.80 1.51
N ILE A 24 -5.11 10.25 2.70
CA ILE A 24 -4.93 10.96 3.98
C ILE A 24 -3.92 10.17 4.81
N CYS A 25 -2.87 10.83 5.26
CA CYS A 25 -1.86 10.18 6.07
C CYS A 25 -2.37 9.93 7.50
N PRO A 26 -2.37 8.69 8.02
CA PRO A 26 -2.83 8.40 9.39
C PRO A 26 -1.88 8.93 10.47
N LYS A 27 -0.62 9.25 10.11
CA LYS A 27 0.38 9.79 11.05
C LYS A 27 0.26 11.30 11.24
N CYS A 28 0.14 12.05 10.14
CA CYS A 28 0.13 13.52 10.19
C CYS A 28 -1.23 14.15 9.85
N GLN A 29 -2.23 13.33 9.48
CA GLN A 29 -3.62 13.71 9.20
C GLN A 29 -3.77 14.78 8.10
N ARG A 30 -2.80 14.86 7.19
CA ARG A 30 -2.85 15.76 6.04
C ARG A 30 -3.25 14.98 4.79
N GLU A 31 -4.03 15.63 3.93
CA GLU A 31 -4.28 15.16 2.58
C GLU A 31 -2.96 15.16 1.79
N ASN A 32 -2.74 14.11 1.03
CA ASN A 32 -1.51 13.87 0.30
C ASN A 32 -1.57 14.45 -1.12
N TYR A 33 -0.41 14.68 -1.71
CA TYR A 33 -0.32 15.13 -3.09
C TYR A 33 -0.67 14.00 -4.06
N ALA A 34 -1.51 14.26 -5.06
CA ALA A 34 -2.10 13.25 -5.94
C ALA A 34 -1.10 12.24 -6.53
N LEU A 35 0.10 12.67 -6.94
CA LEU A 35 1.14 11.76 -7.45
C LEU A 35 1.70 10.82 -6.37
N ASN A 36 1.82 11.30 -5.13
CA ASN A 36 2.34 10.52 -4.02
C ASN A 36 1.26 9.66 -3.35
N VAL A 37 -0.02 9.92 -3.62
CA VAL A 37 -1.14 9.01 -3.26
C VAL A 37 -0.91 7.64 -3.87
N ALA A 38 -0.67 7.57 -5.19
CA ALA A 38 -0.50 6.32 -5.91
C ALA A 38 0.75 5.53 -5.48
N LEU A 39 1.75 6.21 -4.90
CA LEU A 39 2.96 5.58 -4.38
C LEU A 39 2.81 5.09 -2.93
N GLY A 40 1.70 5.41 -2.26
CA GLY A 40 1.51 5.06 -0.84
C GLY A 40 2.44 5.82 0.11
N TYR A 41 3.02 6.93 -0.33
CA TYR A 41 4.03 7.69 0.42
C TYR A 41 3.50 9.07 0.81
N CYS A 42 3.61 9.44 2.08
CA CYS A 42 3.20 10.75 2.56
C CYS A 42 4.28 11.79 2.25
N THR A 43 3.93 12.75 1.40
CA THR A 43 4.79 13.90 1.05
C THR A 43 5.26 14.69 2.27
N TRP A 44 4.45 14.74 3.33
CA TRP A 44 4.64 15.67 4.44
C TRP A 44 5.53 15.15 5.55
N CYS A 45 5.38 13.88 5.92
CA CYS A 45 6.10 13.28 7.04
C CYS A 45 6.95 12.06 6.65
N GLY A 46 6.91 11.68 5.37
CA GLY A 46 7.65 10.53 4.85
C GLY A 46 7.13 9.16 5.29
N TYR A 47 5.91 9.11 5.80
CA TYR A 47 5.23 7.85 6.10
C TYR A 47 5.04 7.00 4.84
N ASP A 48 5.37 5.71 4.92
CA ASP A 48 5.28 4.76 3.80
C ASP A 48 4.28 3.66 4.15
N ALA A 49 3.10 3.73 3.55
CA ALA A 49 1.99 2.82 3.80
C ALA A 49 2.27 1.41 3.25
N ASN A 50 3.15 1.26 2.26
CA ASN A 50 3.49 -0.04 1.70
C ASN A 50 4.23 -0.91 2.73
N LYS A 51 5.03 -0.33 3.62
CA LYS A 51 5.74 -1.11 4.65
C LYS A 51 4.81 -1.76 5.66
N ASP A 52 3.70 -1.09 5.96
CA ASP A 52 2.76 -1.54 6.98
C ASP A 52 1.64 -2.40 6.39
N TYR A 53 1.28 -2.16 5.11
CA TYR A 53 0.06 -2.70 4.50
C TYR A 53 0.24 -3.36 3.13
N ASN A 54 1.44 -3.38 2.53
CA ASN A 54 1.70 -4.40 1.50
C ASN A 54 1.76 -5.74 2.21
N ILE A 55 0.62 -6.42 2.19
CA ILE A 55 0.59 -7.86 2.26
C ILE A 55 1.41 -8.26 1.05
N HIS A 56 2.65 -8.70 1.28
CA HIS A 56 3.43 -9.33 0.25
C HIS A 56 2.46 -10.33 -0.40
N LYS A 57 2.18 -10.17 -1.70
CA LYS A 57 2.17 -11.38 -2.50
C LYS A 57 3.56 -11.93 -2.23
N ASP A 58 3.65 -12.85 -1.27
CA ASP A 58 4.58 -13.95 -1.42
C ASP A 58 4.39 -14.34 -2.88
N LYS A 59 5.26 -13.80 -3.72
CA LYS A 59 5.55 -14.45 -4.97
C LYS A 59 5.98 -15.79 -4.44
N ASP A 60 5.19 -16.80 -4.75
CA ASP A 60 5.67 -18.13 -4.97
C ASP A 60 6.78 -18.00 -6.04
N ASP A 61 7.93 -17.44 -5.66
CA ASP A 61 9.21 -17.48 -6.36
C ASP A 61 9.80 -18.85 -6.06
N GLU A 62 9.03 -19.91 -6.34
CA GLU A 62 9.59 -21.22 -6.64
C GLU A 62 9.73 -21.32 -8.16
N SER A 63 10.67 -20.55 -8.68
CA SER A 63 11.27 -20.78 -10.00
C SER A 63 12.74 -20.37 -9.95
N LYS A 64 13.52 -21.16 -9.20
CA LYS A 64 14.94 -21.43 -9.43
C LYS A 64 15.05 -22.95 -9.27
N GLY A 65 15.17 -23.77 -10.31
CA GLY A 65 16.17 -23.73 -11.36
C GLY A 65 17.33 -24.65 -10.99
N HIS A 66 17.45 -25.77 -11.73
CA HIS A 66 18.59 -26.69 -11.86
C HIS A 66 19.04 -27.59 -10.70
N ASN A 67 18.85 -28.90 -10.86
CA ASN A 67 19.96 -29.86 -10.93
C ASN A 67 19.70 -30.81 -12.11
#